data_AF-A0A9N8E0U5-F1
#
_entry.id   AF-A0A9N8E0U5-F1
#
_cell.length_a   1.000
_cell.length_b   1.000
_cell.length_c   1.000
_cell.angle_alpha   90.00
_cell.angle_beta   90.00
_cell.angle_gamma   90.00
#
_symmetry.space_group_name_H-M   'P 1'
#
loop_
_entity.id
_entity.type
_entity.pdbx_description
1 polymer ?
#
loop_
_entity_poly.entity_id
_entity_poly.type
_entity_poly.pdbx_seq_one_letter_code
_entity_poly.pdbx_strand_id
1 'polypeptide(L)'
;MNLRLSCLLVSLVLRYIDGFSLLKTGTSHTTVNPLPSDISTVFVGGLKKPLNQEALRQSLERDYGKVSQITVVKEDSSNPYAFVTFDRCEDAQTAIEHRTNTPLLYQNIKPSTGNNNHDDGTENSKLQKKLGPGGVEKAREFERRLALARSTTVVLQVHRSHDERICEFLADTGGPDTAALPPSVAPTNLSVQIVRDPSSAVSLLLLEGISIHQIVDWLDYKLSFPLTGLNKVYSVDPDCVLSGGVSDILQHWTNIVLNLVNASDQDTDDKEPILRMEVFPPTLQTEVLAELQRDAARNAKKYSSLCSRLSPTQYTHSLTAVQLWSRDDCVDGRGGLYLTGLSEKSDSRTDQQRKRDSGNPMQAVDHEICRAYYKLQEAFYRYSRKYLLPTGSGKIAIDCGAAPGGWTQYLLDNDSHSTLSCSKIYSIDPGRLDPSLLSHPAVRHLPIKVEDALSLMELPRSGVDIWVSDMCLHQIEHQVDILLDAIDLGVVRSDTFFVITLKCNKGHSKSSFDRQVAEQILRLKSCTRDLLVIHLLSNRSGERTVMGYVG
;
A
#
# COMPACT_ATOMS: atom_id res chain seq x y z
N MET A 1 8.06 41.66 -45.17
CA MET A 1 6.60 41.81 -45.02
C MET A 1 6.24 41.31 -43.62
N ASN A 2 6.40 42.16 -42.61
CA ASN A 2 5.37 43.08 -42.08
C ASN A 2 4.26 42.32 -41.34
N LEU A 3 4.35 42.24 -40.00
CA LEU A 3 3.66 43.10 -38.99
C LEU A 3 2.32 42.45 -38.57
N ARG A 4 1.96 42.15 -37.32
CA ARG A 4 2.11 42.78 -35.97
C ARG A 4 1.96 41.63 -34.93
N LEU A 5 2.68 41.46 -33.81
CA LEU A 5 3.25 42.32 -32.76
C LEU A 5 2.24 43.15 -31.95
N SER A 6 2.32 42.94 -30.64
CA SER A 6 2.08 43.87 -29.52
C SER A 6 0.77 43.70 -28.74
N CYS A 7 0.72 43.86 -27.42
CA CYS A 7 1.70 43.85 -26.31
C CYS A 7 0.90 44.31 -25.08
N LEU A 8 1.13 43.66 -23.94
CA LEU A 8 1.11 44.17 -22.56
C LEU A 8 1.23 42.90 -21.69
N LEU A 9 2.34 42.46 -21.08
CA LEU A 9 3.57 43.06 -20.54
C LEU A 9 3.34 44.33 -19.71
N VAL A 10 3.73 44.22 -18.43
CA VAL A 10 4.02 45.32 -17.50
C VAL A 10 2.84 45.85 -16.66
N SER A 11 2.24 44.97 -15.87
CA SER A 11 1.63 45.21 -14.54
C SER A 11 1.19 43.85 -14.03
N LEU A 12 1.72 43.21 -12.99
CA LEU A 12 2.07 43.77 -11.70
C LEU A 12 2.85 42.69 -10.91
N VAL A 13 4.12 42.48 -11.26
CA VAL A 13 5.12 42.10 -10.24
C VAL A 13 5.41 43.41 -9.49
N LEU A 14 5.36 43.37 -8.15
CA LEU A 14 5.55 44.45 -7.17
C LEU A 14 4.26 44.87 -6.42
N ARG A 15 3.89 44.03 -5.45
CA ARG A 15 3.26 44.28 -4.13
C ARG A 15 2.93 42.85 -3.63
N TYR A 16 3.53 42.26 -2.60
CA TYR A 16 4.10 42.78 -1.38
C TYR A 16 5.03 41.70 -0.79
N ILE A 17 6.28 42.07 -0.55
CA ILE A 17 7.18 41.43 0.41
C ILE A 17 6.84 42.06 1.77
N ASP A 18 6.49 41.25 2.76
CA ASP A 18 6.64 41.47 4.21
C ASP A 18 5.97 40.27 4.92
N GLY A 19 6.59 39.48 5.79
CA GLY A 19 7.90 39.59 6.40
C GLY A 19 8.37 38.23 6.96
N PHE A 20 9.67 38.15 7.11
CA PHE A 20 10.46 37.06 7.64
C PHE A 20 10.53 37.16 9.17
N SER A 21 10.36 36.05 9.91
CA SER A 21 10.84 35.74 11.29
C SER A 21 9.83 34.82 12.00
N LEU A 22 10.16 33.78 12.77
CA LEU A 22 11.38 33.36 13.46
C LEU A 22 11.22 31.87 13.87
N LEU A 23 12.34 31.18 14.09
CA LEU A 23 12.50 29.87 14.72
C LEU A 23 11.60 29.60 15.95
N LYS A 24 11.02 28.39 16.04
CA LYS A 24 10.83 27.58 17.27
C LYS A 24 10.83 26.09 16.90
N THR A 25 11.93 25.37 17.12
CA THR A 25 12.13 24.39 18.21
C THR A 25 11.03 23.34 18.33
N GLY A 26 11.42 22.08 18.17
CA GLY A 26 10.52 20.94 18.07
C GLY A 26 9.77 20.57 19.36
N THR A 27 8.63 19.94 19.14
CA THR A 27 8.03 18.89 19.97
C THR A 27 7.01 18.15 19.10
N SER A 28 7.14 16.84 19.02
CA SER A 28 6.22 15.94 18.30
C SER A 28 4.83 16.00 18.92
N HIS A 29 3.92 16.78 18.35
CA HIS A 29 2.49 16.69 18.66
C HIS A 29 1.79 15.83 17.61
N THR A 30 1.20 14.73 18.07
CA THR A 30 0.28 13.90 17.29
C THR A 30 -0.90 14.79 16.88
N THR A 31 -0.95 15.22 15.62
CA THR A 31 -2.07 16.00 15.09
C THR A 31 -3.29 15.10 14.95
N VAL A 32 -4.25 15.27 15.86
CA VAL A 32 -5.59 14.68 15.75
C VAL A 32 -6.36 15.53 14.74
N ASN A 33 -6.96 14.91 13.72
CA ASN A 33 -7.82 15.64 12.78
C ASN A 33 -8.92 16.40 13.56
N PRO A 34 -9.17 17.69 13.26
CA PRO A 34 -10.21 18.45 13.92
C PRO A 34 -11.58 17.79 13.69
N LEU A 35 -12.44 17.79 14.71
CA LEU A 35 -13.84 17.44 14.53
C LEU A 35 -14.46 18.35 13.45
N PRO A 36 -15.39 17.85 12.62
CA PRO A 36 -16.27 18.70 11.84
C PRO A 36 -16.90 19.79 12.72
N SER A 37 -17.03 21.01 12.21
CA SER A 37 -17.47 22.23 12.93
C SER A 37 -18.82 22.11 13.65
N ASP A 38 -19.59 21.08 13.34
CA ASP A 38 -20.98 20.92 13.77
C ASP A 38 -21.14 19.86 14.88
N ILE A 39 -20.03 19.24 15.34
CA ILE A 39 -20.06 18.21 16.38
C ILE A 39 -19.73 18.83 17.75
N SER A 40 -20.74 18.99 18.60
CA SER A 40 -20.59 19.39 20.00
C SER A 40 -20.76 18.24 21.01
N THR A 41 -21.03 17.02 20.53
CA THR A 41 -21.25 15.84 21.38
C THR A 41 -20.00 14.95 21.43
N VAL A 42 -19.58 14.59 22.64
CA VAL A 42 -18.44 13.70 22.90
C VAL A 42 -18.87 12.43 23.64
N PHE A 43 -18.14 11.34 23.44
CA PHE A 43 -18.25 10.12 24.23
C PHE A 43 -17.29 10.20 25.42
N VAL A 44 -17.77 9.89 26.63
CA VAL A 44 -17.00 9.82 27.88
C VAL A 44 -17.11 8.41 28.47
N GLY A 45 -15.98 7.69 28.53
CA GLY A 45 -15.90 6.31 29.02
C GLY A 45 -15.10 6.16 30.32
N GLY A 46 -15.21 4.95 30.91
CA GLY A 46 -14.51 4.61 32.15
C GLY A 46 -15.03 5.36 33.37
N LEU A 47 -16.35 5.58 33.43
CA LEU A 47 -16.99 6.30 34.53
C LEU A 47 -16.90 5.47 35.82
N LYS A 48 -16.40 6.07 36.91
CA LYS A 48 -16.28 5.37 38.21
C LYS A 48 -17.62 5.34 38.96
N LYS A 49 -17.87 4.22 39.65
CA LYS A 49 -19.00 4.07 40.57
C LYS A 49 -18.62 4.48 42.01
N PRO A 50 -19.56 5.01 42.82
CA PRO A 50 -20.94 5.36 42.45
C PRO A 50 -20.99 6.53 41.46
N LEU A 51 -21.82 6.41 40.43
CA LEU A 51 -21.92 7.42 39.39
C LEU A 51 -22.72 8.61 39.92
N ASN A 52 -22.11 9.79 39.93
CA ASN A 52 -22.79 11.04 40.23
C ASN A 52 -22.77 11.92 38.98
N GLN A 53 -23.90 11.98 38.27
CA GLN A 53 -24.06 12.74 37.03
C GLN A 53 -23.79 14.24 37.22
N GLU A 54 -24.14 14.78 38.39
CA GLU A 54 -23.90 16.19 38.73
C GLU A 54 -22.40 16.46 38.93
N ALA A 55 -21.69 15.57 39.61
CA ALA A 55 -20.23 15.66 39.76
C ALA A 55 -19.49 15.51 38.42
N LEU A 56 -19.99 14.65 37.52
CA LEU A 56 -19.47 14.51 36.17
C LEU A 56 -19.65 15.82 35.37
N ARG A 57 -20.86 16.41 35.44
CA ARG A 57 -21.16 17.71 34.81
C ARG A 57 -20.21 18.80 35.30
N GLN A 58 -20.11 18.97 36.62
CA GLN A 58 -19.26 20.00 37.22
C GLN A 58 -17.79 19.82 36.84
N SER A 59 -17.29 18.58 36.72
CA SER A 59 -15.93 18.34 36.26
C SER A 59 -15.73 18.77 34.81
N LEU A 60 -16.64 18.39 33.91
CA LEU A 60 -16.55 18.71 32.48
C LEU A 60 -16.72 20.22 32.22
N GLU A 61 -17.63 20.87 32.95
CA GLU A 61 -17.85 22.31 32.87
C GLU A 61 -16.67 23.12 33.40
N ARG A 62 -16.00 22.63 34.45
CA ARG A 62 -14.79 23.26 35.00
C ARG A 62 -13.59 23.11 34.06
N ASP A 63 -13.42 21.94 33.45
CA ASP A 63 -12.18 21.59 32.74
C ASP A 63 -12.23 21.93 31.24
N TYR A 64 -13.42 22.04 30.63
CA TYR A 64 -13.56 22.24 29.18
C TYR A 64 -14.52 23.36 28.78
N GLY A 65 -15.76 23.34 29.28
CA GLY A 65 -16.76 24.32 28.88
C GLY A 65 -18.18 23.89 29.21
N LYS A 66 -19.15 24.81 29.02
CA LYS A 66 -20.51 24.61 29.51
C LYS A 66 -21.19 23.44 28.81
N VAL A 67 -21.78 22.54 29.60
CA VAL A 67 -22.46 21.34 29.10
C VAL A 67 -23.93 21.68 28.91
N SER A 68 -24.51 21.32 27.77
CA SER A 68 -25.96 21.41 27.52
C SER A 68 -26.67 20.16 28.04
N GLN A 69 -26.14 18.98 27.68
CA GLN A 69 -26.79 17.69 27.96
C GLN A 69 -25.78 16.61 28.36
N ILE A 70 -26.16 15.77 29.32
CA ILE A 70 -25.46 14.52 29.66
C ILE A 70 -26.46 13.37 29.59
N THR A 71 -26.13 12.35 28.79
CA THR A 71 -26.90 11.10 28.70
C THR A 71 -26.01 9.95 29.13
N VAL A 72 -26.27 9.40 30.32
CA VAL A 72 -25.57 8.20 30.82
C VAL A 72 -26.21 6.95 30.21
N VAL A 73 -25.37 6.00 29.79
CA VAL A 73 -25.79 4.73 29.20
C VAL A 73 -25.16 3.57 29.99
N LYS A 74 -25.96 2.52 30.22
CA LYS A 74 -25.58 1.34 31.00
C LYS A 74 -25.14 1.66 32.44
N GLU A 75 -25.89 2.52 33.14
CA GLU A 75 -25.59 2.97 34.51
C GLU A 75 -25.33 1.82 35.50
N ASP A 76 -26.10 0.73 35.40
CA ASP A 76 -25.95 -0.47 36.25
C ASP A 76 -24.85 -1.45 35.80
N SER A 77 -24.22 -1.24 34.65
CA SER A 77 -23.16 -2.11 34.13
C SER A 77 -21.83 -1.95 34.86
N SER A 78 -20.93 -2.93 34.75
CA SER A 78 -19.54 -2.83 35.20
C SER A 78 -18.73 -1.75 34.45
N ASN A 79 -19.24 -1.26 33.32
CA ASN A 79 -18.59 -0.22 32.52
C ASN A 79 -19.61 0.80 31.98
N PRO A 80 -20.05 1.77 32.81
CA PRO A 80 -20.94 2.84 32.38
C PRO A 80 -20.18 3.87 31.53
N TYR A 81 -20.90 4.51 30.60
CA TYR A 81 -20.38 5.58 29.75
C TYR A 81 -21.44 6.67 29.55
N ALA A 82 -21.03 7.86 29.13
CA ALA A 82 -21.93 8.97 28.87
C ALA A 82 -21.68 9.62 27.51
N PHE A 83 -22.74 10.16 26.92
CA PHE A 83 -22.65 11.14 25.85
C PHE A 83 -22.87 12.53 26.43
N VAL A 84 -21.94 13.43 26.17
CA VAL A 84 -21.93 14.80 26.71
C VAL A 84 -21.95 15.77 25.55
N THR A 85 -22.95 16.64 25.51
CA THR A 85 -23.06 17.72 24.52
C THR A 85 -22.63 19.03 25.18
N PHE A 86 -21.69 19.73 24.57
CA PHE A 86 -21.28 21.08 24.99
C PHE A 86 -22.13 22.15 24.32
N ASP A 87 -22.22 23.33 24.94
CA ASP A 87 -22.86 24.51 24.34
C ASP A 87 -22.12 24.96 23.07
N ARG A 88 -20.80 24.68 22.98
CA ARG A 88 -19.93 25.08 21.87
C ARG A 88 -19.14 23.89 21.32
N CYS A 89 -18.95 23.83 20.01
CA CYS A 89 -18.14 22.78 19.38
C CYS A 89 -16.64 22.90 19.71
N GLU A 90 -16.15 24.12 19.99
CA GLU A 90 -14.76 24.32 20.41
C GLU A 90 -14.45 23.65 21.77
N ASP A 91 -15.42 23.66 22.69
CA ASP A 91 -15.28 23.03 24.01
C ASP A 91 -15.24 21.50 23.87
N ALA A 92 -16.04 20.94 22.96
CA ALA A 92 -16.02 19.52 22.61
C ALA A 92 -14.68 19.10 21.99
N GLN A 93 -14.13 19.91 21.09
CA GLN A 93 -12.81 19.68 20.49
C GLN A 93 -11.71 19.72 21.55
N THR A 94 -11.73 20.72 22.44
CA THR A 94 -10.77 20.86 23.55
C THR A 94 -10.81 19.63 24.47
N ALA A 95 -12.01 19.15 24.82
CA ALA A 95 -12.19 17.94 25.63
C ALA A 95 -11.60 16.69 24.96
N ILE A 96 -11.63 16.63 23.63
CA ILE A 96 -11.07 15.54 22.83
C ILE A 96 -9.56 15.68 22.63
N GLU A 97 -8.99 16.88 22.65
CA GLU A 97 -7.54 17.07 22.50
C GLU A 97 -6.81 16.81 23.82
N HIS A 98 -7.41 17.17 24.95
CA HIS A 98 -6.85 16.98 26.29
C HIS A 98 -7.08 15.56 26.88
N ARG A 99 -7.03 14.50 26.05
CA ARG A 99 -7.30 13.09 26.47
C ARG A 99 -6.33 12.55 27.52
N THR A 100 -5.16 13.17 27.67
CA THR A 100 -4.07 12.73 28.54
C THR A 100 -4.19 13.20 29.99
N ASN A 101 -5.08 14.17 30.28
CA ASN A 101 -5.32 14.70 31.62
C ASN A 101 -6.70 14.28 32.15
N THR A 102 -7.09 13.03 31.97
CA THR A 102 -8.41 12.55 32.37
C THR A 102 -8.56 12.51 33.91
N PRO A 103 -9.54 13.24 34.49
CA PRO A 103 -9.78 13.28 35.93
C PRO A 103 -10.15 11.93 36.53
N LEU A 104 -10.12 11.82 37.86
CA LEU A 104 -10.45 10.59 38.59
C LEU A 104 -11.85 10.01 38.29
N LEU A 105 -12.76 10.79 37.69
CA LEU A 105 -14.16 10.43 37.42
C LEU A 105 -14.38 9.68 36.09
N TYR A 106 -13.53 9.87 35.08
CA TYR A 106 -13.65 9.26 33.75
C TYR A 106 -12.27 9.03 33.13
N GLN A 107 -12.12 8.01 32.28
CA GLN A 107 -10.80 7.59 31.80
C GLN A 107 -10.51 7.97 30.36
N ASN A 108 -11.54 8.23 29.54
CA ASN A 108 -11.35 8.53 28.13
C ASN A 108 -12.46 9.38 27.52
N ILE A 109 -12.08 10.40 26.75
CA ILE A 109 -12.99 11.21 25.91
C ILE A 109 -12.66 10.96 24.44
N LYS A 110 -13.69 10.73 23.61
CA LYS A 110 -13.54 10.49 22.17
C LYS A 110 -14.66 11.22 21.39
N PRO A 111 -14.46 11.51 20.10
CA PRO A 111 -15.53 11.93 19.20
C PRO A 111 -16.77 11.04 19.36
N SER A 112 -17.95 11.64 19.53
CA SER A 112 -19.20 10.88 19.39
C SER A 112 -19.41 10.57 17.91
N THR A 113 -19.50 9.29 17.56
CA THR A 113 -20.02 8.88 16.25
C THR A 113 -21.51 9.14 16.26
N GLY A 114 -21.90 10.35 15.84
CA GLY A 114 -23.19 10.97 16.14
C GLY A 114 -24.41 10.13 15.78
N ASN A 115 -25.24 9.88 16.80
CA ASN A 115 -26.67 9.64 16.66
C ASN A 115 -27.36 10.89 17.25
N ASN A 116 -27.36 11.99 16.51
CA ASN A 116 -28.03 13.21 16.93
C ASN A 116 -29.54 13.05 16.70
N ASN A 117 -30.27 12.72 17.77
CA ASN A 117 -31.73 12.87 17.83
C ASN A 117 -32.05 14.36 18.01
N HIS A 118 -31.92 15.15 16.94
CA HIS A 118 -32.74 16.33 16.77
C HIS A 118 -33.80 15.97 15.72
N ASP A 119 -35.06 15.97 16.16
CA ASP A 119 -36.25 15.66 15.38
C ASP A 119 -36.55 16.83 14.42
N ASP A 120 -35.63 17.06 13.49
CA ASP A 120 -35.85 17.95 12.35
C ASP A 120 -36.21 17.06 11.17
N GLY A 121 -37.36 17.32 10.54
CA GLY A 121 -38.06 16.44 9.59
C GLY A 121 -37.36 16.20 8.25
N THR A 122 -36.05 16.01 8.25
CA THR A 122 -35.20 15.71 7.09
C THR A 122 -35.26 14.23 6.72
N GLU A 123 -34.97 13.92 5.45
CA GLU A 123 -34.98 12.56 4.88
C GLU A 123 -34.18 11.53 5.71
N ASN A 124 -33.16 11.98 6.45
CA ASN A 124 -32.39 11.14 7.36
C ASN A 124 -33.26 10.53 8.49
N SER A 125 -34.23 11.26 9.05
CA SER A 125 -35.16 10.74 10.09
C SER A 125 -36.08 9.64 9.50
N LYS A 126 -36.48 9.78 8.24
CA LYS A 126 -37.30 8.79 7.52
C LYS A 126 -36.49 7.53 7.17
N LEU A 127 -35.25 7.67 6.70
CA LEU A 127 -34.35 6.53 6.46
C LEU A 127 -33.98 5.80 7.76
N GLN A 128 -33.73 6.54 8.84
CA GLN A 128 -33.38 5.96 10.14
C GLN A 128 -34.55 5.19 10.77
N LYS A 129 -35.79 5.67 10.61
CA LYS A 129 -37.01 4.93 10.99
C LYS A 129 -37.24 3.66 10.15
N LYS A 130 -36.75 3.62 8.91
CA LYS A 130 -36.94 2.48 7.98
C LYS A 130 -35.86 1.40 8.08
N LEU A 131 -34.61 1.78 8.31
CA LEU A 131 -33.44 0.88 8.23
C LEU A 131 -32.71 0.68 9.58
N GLY A 132 -33.07 1.45 10.60
CA GLY A 132 -32.36 1.49 11.87
C GLY A 132 -30.95 2.13 11.77
N PRO A 133 -30.25 2.37 12.89
CA PRO A 133 -28.95 3.06 12.90
C PRO A 133 -27.88 2.36 12.04
N GLY A 134 -27.77 1.03 12.15
CA GLY A 134 -26.80 0.25 11.36
C GLY A 134 -27.12 0.21 9.86
N GLY A 135 -28.40 0.30 9.48
CA GLY A 135 -28.79 0.36 8.08
C GLY A 135 -28.51 1.73 7.44
N VAL A 136 -28.60 2.82 8.20
CA VAL A 136 -28.18 4.15 7.73
C VAL A 136 -26.68 4.20 7.49
N GLU A 137 -25.87 3.63 8.38
CA GLU A 137 -24.41 3.55 8.20
C GLU A 137 -24.03 2.74 6.96
N LYS A 138 -24.65 1.56 6.77
CA LYS A 138 -24.47 0.76 5.55
C LYS A 138 -24.90 1.50 4.28
N ALA A 139 -26.00 2.23 4.31
CA ALA A 139 -26.45 3.05 3.17
C ALA A 139 -25.46 4.18 2.84
N ARG A 140 -24.89 4.85 3.85
CA ARG A 140 -23.86 5.88 3.66
C ARG A 140 -22.56 5.30 3.09
N GLU A 141 -22.12 4.16 3.60
CA GLU A 141 -20.94 3.48 3.06
C GLU A 141 -21.17 2.99 1.63
N PHE A 142 -22.38 2.53 1.29
CA PHE A 142 -22.75 2.20 -0.08
C PHE A 142 -22.62 3.41 -1.01
N GLU A 143 -23.19 4.56 -0.63
CA GLU A 143 -23.07 5.80 -1.42
C GLU A 143 -21.61 6.25 -1.56
N ARG A 144 -20.81 6.11 -0.50
CA ARG A 144 -19.37 6.39 -0.53
C ARG A 144 -18.67 5.51 -1.56
N ARG A 145 -18.92 4.21 -1.55
CA ARG A 145 -18.33 3.27 -2.53
C ARG A 145 -18.84 3.50 -3.94
N LEU A 146 -20.10 3.89 -4.11
CA LEU A 146 -20.66 4.25 -5.41
C LEU A 146 -19.98 5.50 -5.98
N ALA A 147 -19.75 6.53 -5.16
CA ALA A 147 -19.02 7.73 -5.57
C ALA A 147 -17.58 7.40 -5.99
N LEU A 148 -16.87 6.56 -5.22
CA LEU A 148 -15.54 6.07 -5.58
C LEU A 148 -15.55 5.28 -6.89
N ALA A 149 -16.53 4.40 -7.06
CA ALA A 149 -16.63 3.56 -8.25
C ALA A 149 -16.71 4.40 -9.53
N ARG A 150 -17.47 5.50 -9.49
CA ARG A 150 -17.69 6.42 -10.61
C ARG A 150 -16.50 7.30 -10.98
N SER A 151 -15.41 7.29 -10.20
CA SER A 151 -14.17 7.97 -10.57
C SER A 151 -12.99 7.02 -10.76
N THR A 152 -13.18 5.73 -10.51
CA THR A 152 -12.12 4.74 -10.59
C THR A 152 -11.91 4.29 -12.03
N THR A 153 -10.67 4.33 -12.49
CA THR A 153 -10.24 3.82 -13.81
C THR A 153 -9.37 2.57 -13.69
N VAL A 154 -8.69 2.41 -12.54
CA VAL A 154 -7.84 1.25 -12.26
C VAL A 154 -8.10 0.75 -10.84
N VAL A 155 -8.15 -0.57 -10.68
CA VAL A 155 -8.13 -1.22 -9.36
C VAL A 155 -6.87 -2.06 -9.20
N LEU A 156 -6.07 -1.77 -8.19
CA LEU A 156 -4.97 -2.63 -7.76
C LEU A 156 -5.44 -3.57 -6.67
N GLN A 157 -5.30 -4.86 -6.90
CA GLN A 157 -5.52 -5.89 -5.90
C GLN A 157 -4.22 -6.21 -5.19
N VAL A 158 -4.21 -6.07 -3.87
CA VAL A 158 -3.01 -6.27 -3.06
C VAL A 158 -3.32 -7.10 -1.84
N HIS A 159 -2.32 -7.80 -1.31
CA HIS A 159 -2.45 -8.40 0.02
C HIS A 159 -2.62 -7.29 1.07
N ARG A 160 -3.49 -7.49 2.07
CA ARG A 160 -3.80 -6.51 3.11
C ARG A 160 -2.57 -6.04 3.89
N SER A 161 -1.53 -6.86 4.02
CA SER A 161 -0.29 -6.40 4.67
C SER A 161 0.52 -5.42 3.81
N HIS A 162 0.19 -5.24 2.53
CA HIS A 162 0.97 -4.43 1.57
C HIS A 162 0.28 -3.11 1.23
N ASP A 163 -1.01 -2.95 1.52
CA ASP A 163 -1.84 -1.86 1.03
C ASP A 163 -1.30 -0.47 1.41
N GLU A 164 -0.98 -0.24 2.68
CA GLU A 164 -0.41 1.01 3.18
C GLU A 164 0.95 1.30 2.54
N ARG A 165 1.78 0.27 2.37
CA ARG A 165 3.13 0.41 1.79
C ARG A 165 3.08 0.73 0.29
N ILE A 166 2.11 0.18 -0.41
CA ILE A 166 1.85 0.53 -1.80
C ILE A 166 1.29 1.94 -1.88
N CYS A 167 0.35 2.34 -1.02
CA CYS A 167 -0.11 3.73 -0.94
C CYS A 167 1.03 4.72 -0.70
N GLU A 168 1.93 4.45 0.26
CA GLU A 168 3.11 5.27 0.52
C GLU A 168 3.98 5.41 -0.73
N PHE A 169 4.20 4.31 -1.46
CA PHE A 169 4.94 4.32 -2.71
C PHE A 169 4.23 5.14 -3.82
N LEU A 170 2.92 4.95 -3.97
CA LEU A 170 2.11 5.67 -4.95
C LEU A 170 2.04 7.19 -4.63
N ALA A 171 2.09 7.56 -3.35
CA ALA A 171 2.14 8.96 -2.92
C ALA A 171 3.53 9.59 -3.09
N ASP A 172 4.60 8.79 -3.15
CA ASP A 172 5.96 9.28 -3.30
C ASP A 172 6.27 9.63 -4.77
N THR A 173 5.79 10.80 -5.19
CA THR A 173 6.03 11.36 -6.53
C THR A 173 7.40 12.04 -6.69
N GLY A 174 8.24 12.11 -5.65
CA GLY A 174 9.39 13.02 -5.58
C GLY A 174 10.77 12.41 -5.27
N GLY A 175 11.13 11.30 -5.92
CA GLY A 175 12.49 10.73 -5.87
C GLY A 175 13.54 11.61 -6.57
N PRO A 176 14.84 11.52 -6.20
CA PRO A 176 15.93 12.27 -6.86
C PRO A 176 16.02 12.04 -8.38
N ASP A 177 15.48 10.92 -8.89
CA ASP A 177 15.41 10.59 -10.31
C ASP A 177 14.15 11.05 -11.04
N THR A 178 13.24 11.75 -10.37
CA THR A 178 12.01 12.26 -11.01
C THR A 178 12.29 13.36 -12.04
N ALA A 179 13.49 13.93 -12.03
CA ALA A 179 13.96 14.86 -13.06
C ALA A 179 14.27 14.17 -14.42
N ALA A 180 14.43 12.84 -14.44
CA ALA A 180 14.71 12.07 -15.67
C ALA A 180 13.46 11.39 -16.27
N LEU A 181 12.33 11.39 -15.55
CA LEU A 181 11.07 10.85 -16.04
C LEU A 181 10.54 11.72 -17.19
N PRO A 182 10.13 11.13 -18.33
CA PRO A 182 9.35 11.86 -19.32
C PRO A 182 8.10 12.45 -18.63
N PRO A 183 7.76 13.73 -18.86
CA PRO A 183 6.57 14.37 -18.28
C PRO A 183 5.26 13.62 -18.55
N SER A 184 5.25 12.70 -19.53
CA SER A 184 4.10 11.89 -19.93
C SER A 184 3.83 10.68 -19.02
N VAL A 185 4.73 10.30 -18.10
CA VAL A 185 4.63 9.03 -17.34
C VAL A 185 4.24 9.24 -15.86
N ALA A 186 4.61 10.37 -15.25
CA ALA A 186 4.26 10.62 -13.84
C ALA A 186 2.83 11.16 -13.72
N PRO A 187 1.92 10.49 -12.99
CA PRO A 187 0.57 11.00 -12.80
C PRO A 187 0.61 12.25 -11.91
N THR A 188 0.15 13.38 -12.44
CA THR A 188 0.18 14.67 -11.74
C THR A 188 -0.92 14.79 -10.68
N ASN A 189 -1.98 13.98 -10.76
CA ASN A 189 -3.14 13.99 -9.86
C ASN A 189 -3.61 12.56 -9.51
N LEU A 190 -2.72 11.68 -9.08
CA LEU A 190 -3.11 10.32 -8.67
C LEU A 190 -3.83 10.37 -7.30
N SER A 191 -5.12 10.05 -7.29
CA SER A 191 -5.87 9.79 -6.06
C SER A 191 -5.98 8.29 -5.83
N VAL A 192 -5.72 7.85 -4.59
CA VAL A 192 -5.76 6.44 -4.19
C VAL A 192 -6.70 6.26 -3.02
N GLN A 193 -7.67 5.35 -3.14
CA GLN A 193 -8.64 5.04 -2.09
C GLN A 193 -8.62 3.55 -1.78
N ILE A 194 -8.47 3.20 -0.50
CA ILE A 194 -8.41 1.79 -0.08
C ILE A 194 -9.81 1.32 0.31
N VAL A 195 -10.27 0.25 -0.34
CA VAL A 195 -11.44 -0.51 0.05
C VAL A 195 -10.99 -1.82 0.70
N ARG A 196 -11.44 -2.03 1.93
CA ARG A 196 -11.11 -3.20 2.76
C ARG A 196 -12.38 -3.96 3.11
N ASP A 197 -12.37 -5.27 2.87
CA ASP A 197 -13.34 -6.18 3.47
C ASP A 197 -12.72 -6.76 4.75
N PRO A 198 -13.33 -6.62 5.94
CA PRO A 198 -12.81 -7.15 7.19
C PRO A 198 -12.40 -8.63 7.11
N SER A 199 -13.17 -9.43 6.38
CA SER A 199 -12.97 -10.88 6.22
C SER A 199 -11.89 -11.26 5.20
N SER A 200 -11.44 -10.30 4.39
CA SER A 200 -10.51 -10.54 3.30
C SER A 200 -9.05 -10.27 3.70
N ALA A 201 -8.16 -11.17 3.26
CA ALA A 201 -6.72 -10.95 3.26
C ALA A 201 -6.26 -10.01 2.13
N VAL A 202 -7.19 -9.51 1.33
CA VAL A 202 -6.95 -8.65 0.16
C VAL A 202 -7.55 -7.27 0.41
N SER A 203 -6.86 -6.24 -0.08
CA SER A 203 -7.38 -4.88 -0.18
C SER A 203 -7.41 -4.46 -1.66
N LEU A 204 -8.38 -3.61 -1.99
CA LEU A 204 -8.49 -3.01 -3.31
C LEU A 204 -8.08 -1.55 -3.20
N LEU A 205 -7.08 -1.14 -3.99
CA LEU A 205 -6.75 0.28 -4.16
C LEU A 205 -7.44 0.76 -5.43
N LEU A 206 -8.31 1.74 -5.28
CA LEU A 206 -9.06 2.38 -6.35
C LEU A 206 -8.29 3.63 -6.76
N LEU A 207 -7.87 3.67 -8.02
CA LEU A 207 -7.06 4.74 -8.60
C LEU A 207 -7.91 5.55 -9.57
N GLU A 208 -7.79 6.87 -9.46
CA GLU A 208 -8.47 7.84 -10.31
C GLU A 208 -7.45 8.63 -11.15
N GLY A 209 -7.84 8.99 -12.37
CA GLY A 209 -7.05 9.87 -13.25
C GLY A 209 -5.83 9.22 -13.89
N ILE A 210 -5.78 7.88 -13.93
CA ILE A 210 -4.67 7.12 -14.52
C ILE A 210 -5.16 5.92 -15.31
N SER A 211 -4.57 5.66 -16.47
CA SER A 211 -4.83 4.44 -17.23
C SER A 211 -4.03 3.26 -16.71
N ILE A 212 -4.45 2.04 -17.06
CA ILE A 212 -3.71 0.82 -16.72
C ILE A 212 -2.28 0.82 -17.30
N HIS A 213 -2.09 1.37 -18.51
CA HIS A 213 -0.76 1.54 -19.12
C HIS A 213 0.10 2.50 -18.32
N GLN A 214 -0.44 3.67 -17.99
CA GLN A 214 0.29 4.68 -17.24
C GLN A 214 0.75 4.17 -15.89
N ILE A 215 -0.11 3.44 -15.14
CA ILE A 215 0.30 2.90 -13.85
C ILE A 215 1.32 1.77 -14.00
N VAL A 216 1.16 0.88 -14.99
CA VAL A 216 2.11 -0.22 -15.21
C VAL A 216 3.46 0.34 -15.63
N ASP A 217 3.49 1.23 -16.62
CA ASP A 217 4.71 1.89 -17.10
C ASP A 217 5.37 2.72 -16.00
N TRP A 218 4.58 3.41 -15.16
CA TRP A 218 5.14 4.20 -14.06
C TRP A 218 5.73 3.32 -12.96
N LEU A 219 5.05 2.22 -12.60
CA LEU A 219 5.58 1.27 -11.64
C LEU A 219 6.84 0.58 -12.20
N ASP A 220 6.82 0.17 -13.46
CA ASP A 220 7.97 -0.49 -14.11
C ASP A 220 9.17 0.45 -14.25
N TYR A 221 8.94 1.69 -14.71
CA TYR A 221 9.99 2.69 -14.89
C TYR A 221 10.63 3.10 -13.57
N LYS A 222 9.84 3.34 -12.52
CA LYS A 222 10.42 3.79 -11.25
C LYS A 222 11.33 2.70 -10.69
N LEU A 223 10.75 1.56 -10.33
CA LEU A 223 11.43 0.41 -9.72
C LEU A 223 10.51 -0.79 -9.93
N SER A 224 11.01 -1.94 -10.38
CA SER A 224 10.16 -3.10 -10.68
C SER A 224 9.67 -3.87 -9.43
N PHE A 225 10.21 -3.62 -8.24
CA PHE A 225 9.80 -4.31 -7.02
C PHE A 225 8.34 -4.11 -6.57
N PRO A 226 7.65 -2.95 -6.74
CA PRO A 226 6.26 -2.77 -6.36
C PRO A 226 5.32 -3.70 -7.13
N LEU A 227 5.65 -4.01 -8.39
CA LEU A 227 4.89 -4.95 -9.21
C LEU A 227 4.85 -6.35 -8.56
N THR A 228 5.89 -6.75 -7.84
CA THR A 228 5.93 -8.04 -7.12
C THR A 228 4.95 -8.08 -5.94
N GLY A 229 4.56 -6.91 -5.41
CA GLY A 229 3.60 -6.77 -4.31
C GLY A 229 2.15 -6.76 -4.76
N LEU A 230 1.89 -6.65 -6.07
CA LEU A 230 0.55 -6.65 -6.66
C LEU A 230 0.07 -8.09 -6.92
N ASN A 231 -1.16 -8.39 -6.52
CA ASN A 231 -1.80 -9.66 -6.87
C ASN A 231 -2.40 -9.59 -8.28
N LYS A 232 -3.06 -8.47 -8.58
CA LYS A 232 -3.70 -8.22 -9.88
C LYS A 232 -3.93 -6.72 -10.10
N VAL A 233 -3.97 -6.32 -11.37
CA VAL A 233 -4.39 -5.00 -11.82
C VAL A 233 -5.61 -5.16 -12.70
N TYR A 234 -6.65 -4.38 -12.44
CA TYR A 234 -7.89 -4.40 -13.20
C TYR A 234 -8.09 -3.04 -13.87
N SER A 235 -8.36 -3.06 -15.17
CA SER A 235 -8.89 -1.91 -15.88
C SER A 235 -10.41 -1.89 -15.74
N VAL A 236 -10.96 -0.75 -15.33
CA VAL A 236 -12.40 -0.55 -15.13
C VAL A 236 -12.84 0.74 -15.79
N ASP A 237 -14.10 0.79 -16.20
CA ASP A 237 -14.71 1.96 -16.81
C ASP A 237 -15.60 2.66 -15.77
N PRO A 238 -15.30 3.93 -15.40
CA PRO A 238 -16.07 4.69 -14.42
C PRO A 238 -17.53 4.93 -14.84
N ASP A 239 -17.83 4.85 -16.14
CA ASP A 239 -19.20 4.97 -16.67
C ASP A 239 -19.96 3.63 -16.62
N CYS A 240 -19.26 2.51 -16.38
CA CYS A 240 -19.83 1.16 -16.33
C CYS A 240 -19.88 0.58 -14.91
N VAL A 241 -20.46 1.34 -13.98
CA VAL A 241 -20.75 0.91 -12.60
C VAL A 241 -22.12 0.26 -12.52
N LEU A 242 -22.17 -1.00 -12.07
CA LEU A 242 -23.41 -1.77 -11.98
C LEU A 242 -23.87 -1.94 -10.53
N SER A 243 -25.17 -1.75 -10.30
CA SER A 243 -25.85 -2.11 -9.05
C SER A 243 -26.89 -3.19 -9.34
N GLY A 244 -26.87 -4.29 -8.57
CA GLY A 244 -27.84 -5.36 -8.75
C GLY A 244 -27.29 -6.76 -8.46
N GLY A 245 -27.51 -7.69 -9.37
CA GLY A 245 -27.02 -9.06 -9.29
C GLY A 245 -26.11 -9.44 -10.44
N VAL A 246 -25.73 -10.72 -10.46
CA VAL A 246 -24.92 -11.33 -11.51
C VAL A 246 -25.55 -11.21 -12.90
N SER A 247 -26.88 -11.21 -12.97
CA SER A 247 -27.64 -10.99 -14.22
C SER A 247 -27.32 -9.66 -14.88
N ASP A 248 -27.08 -8.61 -14.08
CA ASP A 248 -26.77 -7.27 -14.59
C ASP A 248 -25.37 -7.23 -15.20
N ILE A 249 -24.40 -7.93 -14.59
CA ILE A 249 -23.05 -8.13 -15.15
C ILE A 249 -23.14 -8.83 -16.50
N LEU A 250 -23.87 -9.95 -16.57
CA LEU A 250 -24.00 -10.73 -17.81
C LEU A 250 -24.73 -9.96 -18.92
N GLN A 251 -25.77 -9.21 -18.57
CA GLN A 251 -26.47 -8.37 -19.53
C GLN A 251 -25.55 -7.28 -20.08
N HIS A 252 -24.80 -6.62 -19.21
CA HIS A 252 -23.85 -5.58 -19.60
C HIS A 252 -22.75 -6.13 -20.51
N TRP A 253 -22.11 -7.24 -20.13
CA TRP A 253 -21.09 -7.88 -20.96
C TRP A 253 -21.64 -8.39 -22.28
N THR A 254 -22.86 -8.93 -22.31
CA THR A 254 -23.50 -9.32 -23.57
C THR A 254 -23.65 -8.11 -24.50
N ASN A 255 -24.05 -6.95 -23.98
CA ASN A 255 -24.16 -5.72 -24.77
C ASN A 255 -22.78 -5.25 -25.29
N ILE A 256 -21.73 -5.32 -24.46
CA ILE A 256 -20.35 -5.03 -24.89
C ILE A 256 -19.97 -5.92 -26.07
N VAL A 257 -20.17 -7.23 -25.96
CA VAL A 257 -19.80 -8.17 -27.03
C VAL A 257 -20.60 -7.92 -28.30
N LEU A 258 -21.89 -7.62 -28.20
CA LEU A 258 -22.71 -7.28 -29.37
C LEU A 258 -22.19 -6.01 -30.06
N ASN A 259 -21.80 -4.99 -29.29
CA ASN A 259 -21.24 -3.77 -29.86
C ASN A 259 -19.89 -4.02 -30.53
N LEU A 260 -19.01 -4.83 -29.94
CA LEU A 260 -17.72 -5.20 -30.53
C LEU A 260 -17.89 -5.94 -31.85
N VAL A 261 -18.81 -6.92 -31.90
CA VAL A 261 -19.10 -7.69 -33.13
C VAL A 261 -19.65 -6.78 -34.22
N ASN A 262 -20.58 -5.88 -33.88
CA ASN A 262 -21.15 -4.95 -34.84
C ASN A 262 -20.10 -3.94 -35.37
N ALA A 263 -19.09 -3.61 -34.58
CA ALA A 263 -17.99 -2.75 -34.99
C ALA A 263 -16.99 -3.48 -35.91
N SER A 264 -16.66 -4.75 -35.62
CA SER A 264 -15.74 -5.55 -36.43
C SER A 264 -16.30 -5.90 -37.82
N ASP A 265 -17.62 -6.02 -37.97
CA ASP A 265 -18.25 -6.25 -39.28
C ASP A 265 -18.03 -5.08 -40.27
N GLN A 266 -17.53 -3.93 -39.81
CA GLN A 266 -17.20 -2.77 -40.65
C GLN A 266 -15.73 -2.68 -41.07
N ASP A 267 -14.83 -3.48 -40.48
CA ASP A 267 -13.39 -3.42 -40.74
C ASP A 267 -12.84 -4.80 -41.13
N THR A 268 -12.50 -4.98 -42.41
CA THR A 268 -12.30 -6.32 -43.01
C THR A 268 -10.99 -7.02 -42.61
N ASP A 269 -10.14 -6.38 -41.80
CA ASP A 269 -8.79 -6.87 -41.46
C ASP A 269 -8.62 -7.19 -39.96
N ASP A 270 -9.62 -6.93 -39.12
CA ASP A 270 -9.51 -7.10 -37.66
C ASP A 270 -9.97 -8.49 -37.20
N LYS A 271 -9.13 -9.16 -36.39
CA LYS A 271 -9.46 -10.49 -35.84
C LYS A 271 -10.58 -10.37 -34.82
N GLU A 272 -11.55 -11.29 -34.88
CA GLU A 272 -12.65 -11.32 -33.91
C GLU A 272 -12.14 -11.31 -32.44
N PRO A 273 -12.78 -10.54 -31.54
CA PRO A 273 -12.35 -10.43 -30.16
C PRO A 273 -12.60 -11.74 -29.40
N ILE A 274 -11.54 -12.28 -28.78
CA ILE A 274 -11.61 -13.42 -27.86
C ILE A 274 -11.44 -12.89 -26.43
N LEU A 275 -12.31 -13.31 -25.52
CA LEU A 275 -12.53 -12.65 -24.24
C LEU A 275 -12.10 -13.54 -23.08
N ARG A 276 -11.44 -12.97 -22.08
CA ARG A 276 -11.17 -13.61 -20.79
C ARG A 276 -11.97 -12.92 -19.70
N MET A 277 -12.60 -13.69 -18.81
CA MET A 277 -13.24 -13.15 -17.61
C MET A 277 -12.22 -12.92 -16.51
N GLU A 278 -12.20 -11.72 -15.96
CA GLU A 278 -11.39 -11.32 -14.83
C GLU A 278 -12.28 -10.80 -13.71
N VAL A 279 -12.68 -11.70 -12.81
CA VAL A 279 -13.69 -11.39 -11.80
C VAL A 279 -13.10 -11.47 -10.40
N PHE A 280 -13.43 -10.49 -9.57
CA PHE A 280 -13.11 -10.48 -8.14
C PHE A 280 -14.35 -10.17 -7.30
N PRO A 281 -14.62 -10.90 -6.20
CA PRO A 281 -13.87 -12.05 -5.68
C PRO A 281 -14.02 -13.33 -6.53
N PRO A 282 -13.19 -14.38 -6.32
CA PRO A 282 -13.33 -15.66 -7.04
C PRO A 282 -14.68 -16.35 -6.86
N THR A 283 -15.36 -16.13 -5.73
CA THR A 283 -16.72 -16.61 -5.50
C THR A 283 -17.71 -15.99 -6.50
N LEU A 284 -17.60 -14.68 -6.75
CA LEU A 284 -18.39 -14.00 -7.77
C LEU A 284 -18.13 -14.59 -9.16
N GLN A 285 -16.88 -14.95 -9.49
CA GLN A 285 -16.59 -15.59 -10.78
C GLN A 285 -17.37 -16.90 -10.96
N THR A 286 -17.48 -17.68 -9.88
CA THR A 286 -18.21 -18.96 -9.89
C THR A 286 -19.71 -18.72 -10.06
N GLU A 287 -20.26 -17.70 -9.38
CA GLU A 287 -21.66 -17.29 -9.56
C GLU A 287 -21.95 -16.80 -10.98
N VAL A 288 -21.07 -15.97 -11.57
CA VAL A 288 -21.20 -15.48 -12.95
C VAL A 288 -21.20 -16.62 -13.95
N LEU A 289 -20.29 -17.59 -13.80
CA LEU A 289 -20.25 -18.75 -14.68
C LEU A 289 -21.49 -19.64 -14.54
N ALA A 290 -21.96 -19.88 -13.30
CA ALA A 290 -23.15 -20.67 -13.05
C ALA A 290 -24.42 -20.00 -13.61
N GLU A 291 -24.54 -18.68 -13.50
CA GLU A 291 -25.64 -17.93 -14.11
C GLU A 291 -25.56 -18.01 -15.63
N LEU A 292 -24.41 -17.74 -16.23
CA LEU A 292 -24.21 -17.78 -17.68
C LEU A 292 -24.60 -19.14 -18.27
N GLN A 293 -24.21 -20.24 -17.61
CA GLN A 293 -24.57 -21.59 -18.05
C GLN A 293 -26.09 -21.83 -18.00
N ARG A 294 -26.75 -21.42 -16.91
CA ARG A 294 -28.21 -21.55 -16.77
C ARG A 294 -28.95 -20.72 -17.81
N ASP A 295 -28.51 -19.49 -18.01
CA ASP A 295 -29.14 -18.53 -18.90
C ASP A 295 -28.92 -18.86 -20.38
N ALA A 296 -27.72 -19.32 -20.75
CA ALA A 296 -27.44 -19.82 -22.09
C ALA A 296 -28.27 -21.08 -22.42
N ALA A 297 -28.55 -21.94 -21.44
CA ALA A 297 -29.44 -23.10 -21.64
C ALA A 297 -30.90 -22.68 -21.89
N ARG A 298 -31.35 -21.57 -21.31
CA ARG A 298 -32.72 -21.05 -21.46
C ARG A 298 -32.89 -20.15 -22.67
N ASN A 299 -31.85 -19.38 -23.02
CA ASN A 299 -31.88 -18.38 -24.08
C ASN A 299 -30.55 -18.38 -24.84
N ALA A 300 -30.28 -19.47 -25.57
CA ALA A 300 -29.04 -19.68 -26.30
C ALA A 300 -28.72 -18.53 -27.27
N LYS A 301 -29.74 -17.95 -27.92
CA LYS A 301 -29.53 -16.86 -28.89
C LYS A 301 -29.02 -15.56 -28.24
N LYS A 302 -29.40 -15.29 -26.99
CA LYS A 302 -28.99 -14.07 -26.27
C LYS A 302 -27.51 -14.10 -25.91
N TYR A 303 -27.01 -15.25 -25.47
CA TYR A 303 -25.65 -15.37 -24.92
C TYR A 303 -24.67 -16.11 -25.85
N SER A 304 -25.11 -16.57 -27.03
CA SER A 304 -24.27 -17.32 -27.95
C SER A 304 -23.00 -16.56 -28.34
N SER A 305 -23.10 -15.26 -28.61
CA SER A 305 -21.98 -14.40 -29.00
C SER A 305 -20.92 -14.27 -27.91
N LEU A 306 -21.36 -14.13 -26.66
CA LEU A 306 -20.51 -14.08 -25.48
C LEU A 306 -19.85 -15.46 -25.24
N CYS A 307 -20.64 -16.53 -25.15
CA CYS A 307 -20.15 -17.87 -24.85
C CYS A 307 -19.15 -18.39 -25.89
N SER A 308 -19.37 -18.12 -27.19
CA SER A 308 -18.49 -18.61 -28.25
C SER A 308 -17.12 -17.91 -28.26
N ARG A 309 -16.97 -16.79 -27.55
CA ARG A 309 -15.76 -15.96 -27.53
C ARG A 309 -14.99 -16.06 -26.23
N LEU A 310 -15.46 -16.81 -25.23
CA LEU A 310 -14.74 -16.95 -23.97
C LEU A 310 -13.57 -17.93 -24.10
N SER A 311 -12.36 -17.45 -23.78
CA SER A 311 -11.16 -18.27 -23.69
C SER A 311 -10.31 -17.84 -22.48
N PRO A 312 -9.97 -18.76 -21.56
CA PRO A 312 -9.15 -18.41 -20.41
C PRO A 312 -7.68 -18.15 -20.78
N THR A 313 -7.21 -18.67 -21.91
CA THR A 313 -5.78 -18.69 -22.29
C THR A 313 -5.50 -17.99 -23.61
N GLN A 314 -6.36 -18.17 -24.61
CA GLN A 314 -6.18 -17.62 -25.96
C GLN A 314 -7.11 -16.43 -26.18
N TYR A 315 -6.94 -15.37 -25.38
CA TYR A 315 -7.79 -14.18 -25.43
C TYR A 315 -7.05 -12.97 -26.04
N THR A 316 -7.81 -12.07 -26.65
CA THR A 316 -7.36 -10.75 -27.11
C THR A 316 -7.82 -9.62 -26.19
N HIS A 317 -8.87 -9.83 -25.41
CA HIS A 317 -9.46 -8.84 -24.49
C HIS A 317 -9.82 -9.46 -23.14
N SER A 318 -9.91 -8.63 -22.10
CA SER A 318 -10.36 -8.98 -20.76
C SER A 318 -11.67 -8.27 -20.44
N LEU A 319 -12.67 -9.02 -19.97
CA LEU A 319 -13.88 -8.51 -19.34
C LEU A 319 -13.70 -8.54 -17.82
N THR A 320 -13.68 -7.36 -17.23
CA THR A 320 -13.45 -7.17 -15.80
C THR A 320 -14.76 -7.03 -15.05
N ALA A 321 -14.87 -7.66 -13.89
CA ALA A 321 -15.88 -7.33 -12.88
C ALA A 321 -15.26 -7.38 -11.47
N VAL A 322 -15.24 -6.25 -10.76
CA VAL A 322 -14.73 -6.15 -9.39
C VAL A 322 -15.85 -5.75 -8.45
N GLN A 323 -16.18 -6.61 -7.51
CA GLN A 323 -17.18 -6.33 -6.48
C GLN A 323 -16.63 -5.37 -5.43
N LEU A 324 -17.34 -4.26 -5.24
CA LEU A 324 -17.10 -3.32 -4.15
C LEU A 324 -18.12 -3.47 -3.01
N TRP A 325 -19.27 -4.11 -3.25
CA TRP A 325 -20.30 -4.34 -2.23
C TRP A 325 -21.00 -5.67 -2.46
N SER A 326 -21.14 -6.47 -1.40
CA SER A 326 -21.86 -7.74 -1.45
C SER A 326 -23.37 -7.53 -1.42
N ARG A 327 -24.12 -8.40 -2.09
CA ARG A 327 -25.59 -8.45 -1.99
C ARG A 327 -26.05 -8.73 -0.57
N ASP A 328 -25.28 -9.53 0.18
CA ASP A 328 -25.58 -9.88 1.57
C ASP A 328 -25.47 -8.68 2.52
N ASP A 329 -24.73 -7.64 2.10
CA ASP A 329 -24.60 -6.40 2.85
C ASP A 329 -25.69 -5.38 2.53
N CYS A 330 -26.49 -5.61 1.49
CA CYS A 330 -27.55 -4.71 1.07
C CYS A 330 -28.71 -4.68 2.07
N VAL A 331 -29.05 -3.49 2.55
CA VAL A 331 -30.16 -3.26 3.50
C VAL A 331 -31.40 -2.64 2.85
N ASP A 332 -31.31 -2.23 1.59
CA ASP A 332 -32.35 -1.46 0.87
C ASP A 332 -32.80 -2.10 -0.45
N GLY A 333 -32.34 -3.31 -0.75
CA GLY A 333 -32.71 -4.05 -1.95
C GLY A 333 -31.96 -3.66 -3.23
N ARG A 334 -31.00 -2.72 -3.18
CA ARG A 334 -30.18 -2.31 -4.33
C ARG A 334 -29.21 -3.38 -4.86
N GLY A 335 -28.99 -4.46 -4.11
CA GLY A 335 -28.10 -5.56 -4.49
C GLY A 335 -26.61 -5.25 -4.23
N GLY A 336 -25.74 -5.85 -5.04
CA GLY A 336 -24.30 -5.67 -5.00
C GLY A 336 -23.87 -4.48 -5.85
N LEU A 337 -22.62 -4.03 -5.66
CA LEU A 337 -21.98 -2.96 -6.42
C LEU A 337 -20.75 -3.52 -7.14
N TYR A 338 -20.67 -3.31 -8.45
CA TYR A 338 -19.63 -3.88 -9.30
C TYR A 338 -19.05 -2.82 -10.22
N LEU A 339 -17.72 -2.72 -10.22
CA LEU A 339 -16.96 -2.05 -11.27
C LEU A 339 -16.81 -3.00 -12.44
N THR A 340 -17.03 -2.54 -13.67
CA THR A 340 -16.82 -3.36 -14.86
C THR A 340 -15.97 -2.63 -15.89
N GLY A 341 -15.34 -3.37 -16.80
CA GLY A 341 -14.51 -2.79 -17.84
C GLY A 341 -14.15 -3.77 -18.93
N LEU A 342 -13.69 -3.22 -20.05
CA LEU A 342 -13.11 -3.95 -21.17
C LEU A 342 -11.69 -3.40 -21.38
N SER A 343 -10.72 -4.28 -21.55
CA SER A 343 -9.35 -3.90 -21.90
C SER A 343 -8.74 -4.89 -22.87
N GLU A 344 -7.78 -4.45 -23.68
CA GLU A 344 -7.03 -5.37 -24.52
C GLU A 344 -6.06 -6.23 -23.71
N LYS A 345 -5.64 -7.36 -24.26
CA LYS A 345 -4.55 -8.18 -23.71
C LYS A 345 -3.24 -7.37 -23.70
N SER A 346 -3.07 -6.41 -24.61
CA SER A 346 -1.99 -5.42 -24.62
C SER A 346 -1.88 -4.68 -23.27
N ASP A 347 -3.05 -4.30 -22.74
CA ASP A 347 -3.21 -3.35 -21.64
C ASP A 347 -3.03 -3.98 -20.26
N SER A 348 -3.27 -5.30 -20.16
CA SER A 348 -3.18 -6.07 -18.91
C SER A 348 -1.81 -6.70 -18.68
N ARG A 349 -0.84 -6.48 -19.58
CA ARG A 349 0.51 -7.05 -19.51
C ARG A 349 1.34 -6.30 -18.47
N THR A 350 1.49 -6.89 -17.28
CA THR A 350 2.70 -6.65 -16.47
C THR A 350 3.90 -7.27 -17.18
N ASP A 351 5.10 -6.71 -17.00
CA ASP A 351 6.31 -7.21 -17.65
C ASP A 351 6.57 -8.70 -17.32
N GLN A 352 6.16 -9.16 -16.13
CA GLN A 352 6.19 -10.58 -15.74
C GLN A 352 5.33 -11.52 -16.61
N GLN A 353 4.24 -11.02 -17.20
CA GLN A 353 3.42 -11.76 -18.16
C GLN A 353 3.94 -11.62 -19.60
N ARG A 354 4.58 -10.48 -19.95
CA ARG A 354 5.34 -10.34 -21.21
C ARG A 354 6.49 -11.36 -21.27
N LYS A 355 7.19 -11.59 -20.15
CA LYS A 355 8.28 -12.56 -19.98
C LYS A 355 7.87 -14.03 -20.18
N ARG A 356 6.64 -14.42 -19.81
CA ARG A 356 6.15 -15.81 -19.96
C ARG A 356 5.66 -16.14 -21.38
N ASP A 357 5.11 -15.15 -22.08
CA ASP A 357 4.47 -15.35 -23.39
C ASP A 357 5.44 -15.12 -24.58
N SER A 358 6.59 -14.47 -24.38
CA SER A 358 7.43 -13.99 -25.49
C SER A 358 8.22 -15.07 -26.22
N GLY A 359 8.54 -16.22 -25.62
CA GLY A 359 9.11 -17.41 -26.31
C GLY A 359 10.33 -17.17 -27.21
N ASN A 360 10.95 -15.98 -27.18
CA ASN A 360 11.94 -15.52 -28.15
C ASN A 360 13.27 -15.32 -27.42
N PRO A 361 14.23 -16.26 -27.53
CA PRO A 361 15.43 -16.28 -26.69
C PRO A 361 16.42 -15.13 -26.94
N MET A 362 16.23 -14.32 -27.98
CA MET A 362 17.24 -13.37 -28.47
C MET A 362 17.05 -11.90 -28.08
N GLN A 363 15.99 -11.56 -27.32
CA GLN A 363 15.78 -10.20 -26.79
C GLN A 363 15.43 -10.16 -25.29
N ALA A 364 15.51 -11.30 -24.59
CA ALA A 364 15.45 -11.31 -23.14
C ALA A 364 16.78 -10.77 -22.58
N VAL A 365 16.87 -9.44 -22.42
CA VAL A 365 17.87 -8.85 -21.53
C VAL A 365 17.34 -9.08 -20.11
N ASP A 366 17.48 -10.31 -19.61
CA ASP A 366 16.96 -10.73 -18.31
C ASP A 366 18.14 -11.23 -17.46
N HIS A 367 18.78 -10.30 -16.76
CA HIS A 367 19.74 -10.59 -15.71
C HIS A 367 19.01 -10.42 -14.37
N GLU A 368 18.13 -11.35 -13.98
CA GLU A 368 17.67 -11.44 -12.59
C GLU A 368 17.78 -12.89 -12.12
N ILE A 369 18.65 -13.15 -11.15
CA ILE A 369 18.94 -14.49 -10.64
C ILE A 369 17.82 -14.98 -9.72
N CYS A 370 17.32 -14.11 -8.84
CA CYS A 370 16.18 -14.42 -7.99
C CYS A 370 15.48 -13.19 -7.41
N ARG A 371 14.23 -13.37 -6.98
CA ARG A 371 13.37 -12.35 -6.36
C ARG A 371 13.99 -11.62 -5.15
N ALA A 372 15.03 -12.17 -4.53
CA ALA A 372 15.70 -11.50 -3.42
C ALA A 372 16.36 -10.19 -3.89
N TYR A 373 16.75 -10.09 -5.16
CA TYR A 373 17.25 -8.86 -5.78
C TYR A 373 16.39 -7.64 -5.43
N TYR A 374 15.07 -7.75 -5.65
CA TYR A 374 14.11 -6.69 -5.40
C TYR A 374 13.97 -6.30 -3.94
N LYS A 375 14.30 -7.20 -2.99
CA LYS A 375 14.35 -6.83 -1.57
C LYS A 375 15.45 -5.82 -1.32
N LEU A 376 16.65 -6.06 -1.87
CA LEU A 376 17.78 -5.16 -1.66
C LEU A 376 17.58 -3.83 -2.42
N GLN A 377 17.03 -3.90 -3.64
CA GLN A 377 16.63 -2.71 -4.39
C GLN A 377 15.61 -1.85 -3.63
N GLU A 378 14.54 -2.46 -3.10
CA GLU A 378 13.55 -1.74 -2.29
C GLU A 378 14.19 -1.16 -1.02
N ALA A 379 15.03 -1.94 -0.33
CA ALA A 379 15.72 -1.52 0.88
C ALA A 379 16.54 -0.24 0.65
N PHE A 380 17.38 -0.22 -0.37
CA PHE A 380 18.20 0.93 -0.76
C PHE A 380 17.34 2.14 -1.14
N TYR A 381 16.31 1.93 -1.96
CA TYR A 381 15.39 3.01 -2.35
C TYR A 381 14.69 3.61 -1.13
N ARG A 382 14.11 2.80 -0.25
CA ARG A 382 13.37 3.29 0.92
C ARG A 382 14.30 3.97 1.93
N TYR A 383 15.54 3.50 2.06
CA TYR A 383 16.55 4.13 2.91
C TYR A 383 16.95 5.52 2.39
N SER A 384 17.16 5.67 1.07
CA SER A 384 17.59 6.93 0.44
C SER A 384 16.59 8.08 0.60
N ARG A 385 15.31 7.77 0.85
CA ARG A 385 14.26 8.77 1.14
C ARG A 385 14.40 9.42 2.51
N LYS A 386 15.12 8.78 3.44
CA LYS A 386 15.25 9.25 4.83
C LYS A 386 16.69 9.60 5.20
N TYR A 387 17.65 8.88 4.64
CA TYR A 387 19.07 8.98 4.99
C TYR A 387 19.94 8.89 3.73
N LEU A 388 21.21 9.27 3.85
CA LEU A 388 22.15 9.19 2.74
C LEU A 388 22.64 7.75 2.53
N LEU A 389 22.59 7.28 1.28
CA LEU A 389 23.19 6.01 0.88
C LEU A 389 24.73 6.11 0.82
N PRO A 390 25.44 4.97 0.86
CA PRO A 390 26.86 4.95 0.62
C PRO A 390 27.19 5.49 -0.78
N THR A 391 28.10 6.45 -0.84
CA THR A 391 28.54 7.07 -2.09
C THR A 391 29.99 6.72 -2.42
N GLY A 392 30.34 6.81 -3.70
CA GLY A 392 31.71 6.65 -4.18
C GLY A 392 31.94 5.29 -4.85
N SER A 393 33.00 5.21 -5.64
CA SER A 393 33.41 4.00 -6.34
C SER A 393 34.35 3.15 -5.47
N GLY A 394 34.52 1.90 -5.88
CA GLY A 394 35.56 1.05 -5.29
C GLY A 394 35.15 0.32 -4.02
N LYS A 395 33.85 0.31 -3.68
CA LYS A 395 33.35 -0.22 -2.40
C LYS A 395 33.57 -1.73 -2.27
N ILE A 396 33.80 -2.17 -1.03
CA ILE A 396 33.94 -3.58 -0.69
C ILE A 396 32.69 -4.03 0.06
N ALA A 397 32.00 -5.04 -0.47
CA ALA A 397 30.79 -5.57 0.13
C ALA A 397 30.97 -7.03 0.59
N ILE A 398 30.26 -7.40 1.65
CA ILE A 398 29.99 -8.79 2.03
C ILE A 398 28.50 -9.06 1.86
N ASP A 399 28.16 -10.16 1.18
CA ASP A 399 26.82 -10.73 1.13
C ASP A 399 26.81 -12.08 1.88
N CYS A 400 26.16 -12.11 3.05
CA CYS A 400 26.05 -13.31 3.88
C CYS A 400 24.76 -14.07 3.57
N GLY A 401 24.90 -15.37 3.27
CA GLY A 401 23.78 -16.17 2.79
C GLY A 401 23.47 -15.88 1.33
N ALA A 402 24.51 -15.71 0.52
CA ALA A 402 24.41 -15.15 -0.81
C ALA A 402 23.70 -16.05 -1.83
N ALA A 403 23.61 -17.37 -1.64
CA ALA A 403 23.08 -18.25 -2.68
C ALA A 403 21.56 -18.06 -2.90
N PRO A 404 21.06 -18.00 -4.15
CA PRO A 404 21.78 -18.17 -5.42
C PRO A 404 22.45 -16.89 -5.98
N GLY A 405 22.26 -15.73 -5.37
CA GLY A 405 23.02 -14.52 -5.70
C GLY A 405 22.21 -13.25 -6.00
N GLY A 406 20.94 -13.18 -5.63
CA GLY A 406 20.11 -11.99 -5.93
C GLY A 406 20.63 -10.70 -5.28
N TRP A 407 21.16 -10.76 -4.05
CA TRP A 407 21.74 -9.60 -3.37
C TRP A 407 23.14 -9.29 -3.90
N THR A 408 23.99 -10.30 -4.13
CA THR A 408 25.24 -10.18 -4.89
C THR A 408 25.03 -9.44 -6.21
N GLN A 409 24.01 -9.83 -6.98
CA GLN A 409 23.71 -9.23 -8.27
C GLN A 409 23.33 -7.76 -8.13
N TYR A 410 22.44 -7.42 -7.19
CA TYR A 410 22.09 -6.02 -6.94
C TYR A 410 23.30 -5.16 -6.57
N LEU A 411 24.26 -5.71 -5.80
CA LEU A 411 25.49 -5.01 -5.45
C LEU A 411 26.47 -4.87 -6.62
N LEU A 412 26.36 -5.70 -7.67
CA LEU A 412 27.12 -5.59 -8.91
C LEU A 412 26.49 -4.61 -9.89
N ASP A 413 25.17 -4.57 -9.94
CA ASP A 413 24.41 -3.76 -10.88
C ASP A 413 24.71 -2.28 -10.60
N ASN A 414 25.57 -1.70 -11.43
CA ASN A 414 25.92 -0.29 -11.40
C ASN A 414 24.83 0.54 -12.11
N ASP A 415 23.56 0.23 -11.83
CA ASP A 415 22.45 0.87 -12.52
C ASP A 415 22.40 2.36 -12.19
N SER A 416 21.85 3.14 -13.13
CA SER A 416 21.88 4.62 -13.17
C SER A 416 21.27 5.32 -11.96
N HIS A 417 20.60 4.57 -11.07
CA HIS A 417 19.98 5.02 -9.83
C HIS A 417 20.85 4.79 -8.58
N SER A 418 21.97 4.07 -8.72
CA SER A 418 22.89 3.72 -7.65
C SER A 418 24.22 4.47 -7.83
N THR A 419 24.52 5.41 -6.94
CA THR A 419 25.89 6.00 -6.84
C THR A 419 26.89 5.03 -6.22
N LEU A 420 26.47 3.80 -5.95
CA LEU A 420 27.26 2.76 -5.32
C LEU A 420 27.84 1.86 -6.40
N SER A 421 29.17 1.76 -6.43
CA SER A 421 29.89 0.81 -7.27
C SER A 421 30.84 -0.03 -6.42
N CYS A 422 30.56 -1.33 -6.35
CA CYS A 422 31.40 -2.28 -5.62
C CYS A 422 32.54 -2.77 -6.51
N SER A 423 33.80 -2.56 -6.09
CA SER A 423 34.95 -3.17 -6.76
C SER A 423 35.15 -4.63 -6.38
N LYS A 424 34.62 -5.03 -5.22
CA LYS A 424 34.77 -6.36 -4.69
C LYS A 424 33.58 -6.75 -3.81
N ILE A 425 33.07 -7.96 -4.03
CA ILE A 425 31.95 -8.53 -3.30
C ILE A 425 32.34 -9.93 -2.84
N TYR A 426 32.39 -10.13 -1.54
CA TYR A 426 32.55 -11.45 -0.93
C TYR A 426 31.16 -12.04 -0.72
N SER A 427 30.78 -12.96 -1.59
CA SER A 427 29.50 -13.68 -1.51
C SER A 427 29.73 -14.97 -0.74
N ILE A 428 29.10 -15.11 0.43
CA ILE A 428 29.42 -16.15 1.41
C ILE A 428 28.20 -17.03 1.63
N ASP A 429 28.29 -18.27 1.17
CA ASP A 429 27.23 -19.26 1.34
C ASP A 429 27.76 -20.66 1.01
N PRO A 430 27.48 -21.72 1.80
CA PRO A 430 27.78 -23.10 1.41
C PRO A 430 27.09 -23.53 0.10
N GLY A 431 25.94 -22.92 -0.21
CA GLY A 431 25.19 -23.08 -1.44
C GLY A 431 25.90 -22.52 -2.66
N ARG A 432 25.42 -22.91 -3.84
CA ARG A 432 26.00 -22.49 -5.12
C ARG A 432 25.44 -21.12 -5.53
N LEU A 433 26.32 -20.21 -5.90
CA LEU A 433 25.93 -19.02 -6.66
C LEU A 433 25.58 -19.40 -8.11
N ASP A 434 24.78 -18.55 -8.73
CA ASP A 434 24.52 -18.62 -10.16
C ASP A 434 25.83 -18.52 -10.97
N PRO A 435 26.02 -19.36 -12.01
CA PRO A 435 27.23 -19.34 -12.83
C PRO A 435 27.55 -17.97 -13.45
N SER A 436 26.55 -17.14 -13.72
CA SER A 436 26.75 -15.79 -14.28
C SER A 436 27.47 -14.83 -13.33
N LEU A 437 27.38 -15.05 -12.01
CA LEU A 437 28.09 -14.25 -11.01
C LEU A 437 29.52 -14.73 -10.81
N LEU A 438 29.75 -16.03 -10.93
CA LEU A 438 31.08 -16.64 -10.72
C LEU A 438 32.11 -16.18 -11.76
N SER A 439 31.66 -15.78 -12.95
CA SER A 439 32.53 -15.23 -13.99
C SER A 439 32.85 -13.75 -13.79
N HIS A 440 32.14 -13.04 -12.89
CA HIS A 440 32.31 -11.61 -12.72
C HIS A 440 33.55 -11.30 -11.86
N PRO A 441 34.50 -10.45 -12.33
CA PRO A 441 35.79 -10.24 -11.66
C PRO A 441 35.68 -9.59 -10.26
N ALA A 442 34.60 -8.85 -9.99
CA ALA A 442 34.35 -8.28 -8.68
C ALA A 442 33.80 -9.30 -7.66
N VAL A 443 33.32 -10.48 -8.09
CA VAL A 443 32.71 -11.46 -7.19
C VAL A 443 33.74 -12.48 -6.72
N ARG A 444 33.81 -12.68 -5.41
CA ARG A 444 34.51 -13.80 -4.79
C ARG A 444 33.52 -14.63 -3.99
N HIS A 445 33.18 -15.81 -4.50
CA HIS A 445 32.38 -16.78 -3.77
C HIS A 445 33.24 -17.51 -2.72
N LEU A 446 32.78 -17.51 -1.47
CA LEU A 446 33.31 -18.32 -0.38
C LEU A 446 32.28 -19.40 -0.04
N PRO A 447 32.48 -20.67 -0.47
CA PRO A 447 31.50 -21.75 -0.32
C PRO A 447 31.51 -22.36 1.09
N ILE A 448 31.38 -21.51 2.10
CA ILE A 448 31.47 -21.84 3.53
C ILE A 448 30.43 -21.03 4.31
N LYS A 449 30.25 -21.36 5.59
CA LYS A 449 29.41 -20.57 6.48
C LYS A 449 30.07 -19.24 6.82
N VAL A 450 29.27 -18.24 7.19
CA VAL A 450 29.77 -16.88 7.40
C VAL A 450 30.69 -16.81 8.61
N GLU A 451 30.36 -17.55 9.67
CA GLU A 451 31.11 -17.63 10.92
C GLU A 451 32.54 -18.15 10.67
N ASP A 452 32.68 -19.14 9.78
CA ASP A 452 33.97 -19.67 9.37
C ASP A 452 34.72 -18.70 8.45
N ALA A 453 33.99 -17.98 7.59
CA ALA A 453 34.56 -17.07 6.61
C ALA A 453 35.20 -15.83 7.24
N LEU A 454 34.59 -15.27 8.29
CA LEU A 454 35.07 -14.04 8.96
C LEU A 454 36.51 -14.16 9.46
N SER A 455 36.92 -15.35 9.89
CA SER A 455 38.28 -15.60 10.39
C SER A 455 39.31 -15.82 9.27
N LEU A 456 38.86 -16.12 8.05
CA LEU A 456 39.72 -16.48 6.92
C LEU A 456 39.87 -15.33 5.90
N MET A 457 39.07 -14.27 6.04
CA MET A 457 39.06 -13.18 5.08
C MET A 457 40.23 -12.23 5.30
N GLU A 458 41.10 -12.15 4.29
CA GLU A 458 42.06 -11.06 4.14
C GLU A 458 41.34 -9.82 3.62
N LEU A 459 40.99 -8.92 4.54
CA LEU A 459 40.38 -7.64 4.24
C LEU A 459 41.42 -6.51 4.36
N PRO A 460 41.25 -5.42 3.60
CA PRO A 460 42.07 -4.24 3.81
C PRO A 460 41.89 -3.72 5.24
N ARG A 461 42.91 -2.99 5.72
CA ARG A 461 42.89 -2.34 7.03
C ARG A 461 41.75 -1.34 7.20
N SER A 462 40.88 -1.10 6.22
CA SER A 462 39.68 -0.27 6.34
C SER A 462 38.41 -1.08 6.65
N GLY A 463 38.47 -2.42 6.66
CA GLY A 463 37.28 -3.26 6.76
C GLY A 463 36.45 -3.25 5.47
N VAL A 464 35.16 -3.57 5.59
CA VAL A 464 34.18 -3.51 4.49
C VAL A 464 33.33 -2.25 4.53
N ASP A 465 32.92 -1.77 3.37
CA ASP A 465 32.02 -0.62 3.27
C ASP A 465 30.55 -1.03 3.43
N ILE A 466 30.22 -2.26 3.03
CA ILE A 466 28.84 -2.74 2.96
C ILE A 466 28.73 -4.15 3.52
N TRP A 467 27.73 -4.36 4.36
CA TRP A 467 27.35 -5.65 4.90
C TRP A 467 25.88 -5.94 4.58
N VAL A 468 25.60 -6.97 3.81
CA VAL A 468 24.22 -7.38 3.55
C VAL A 468 23.98 -8.83 3.96
N SER A 469 22.79 -9.13 4.47
CA SER A 469 22.36 -10.51 4.69
C SER A 469 20.85 -10.72 4.68
N ASP A 470 20.37 -11.63 3.82
CA ASP A 470 18.99 -12.17 3.81
C ASP A 470 18.96 -13.63 4.34
N MET A 471 19.92 -14.03 5.19
CA MET A 471 20.00 -15.39 5.71
C MET A 471 18.70 -15.85 6.37
N CYS A 472 18.37 -17.13 6.18
CA CYS A 472 17.22 -17.77 6.82
C CYS A 472 17.69 -18.54 8.05
N LEU A 473 17.83 -17.85 9.18
CA LEU A 473 18.27 -18.45 10.44
C LEU A 473 17.09 -18.99 11.26
N HIS A 474 17.39 -19.93 12.16
CA HIS A 474 16.38 -20.55 13.03
C HIS A 474 15.92 -19.60 14.15
N GLN A 475 16.83 -18.75 14.61
CA GLN A 475 16.69 -17.81 15.71
C GLN A 475 16.98 -16.40 15.18
N ILE A 476 16.15 -15.43 15.54
CA ILE A 476 16.21 -14.08 15.00
C ILE A 476 17.43 -13.32 15.51
N GLU A 477 17.85 -13.61 16.74
CA GLU A 477 19.01 -13.07 17.43
C GLU A 477 20.32 -13.38 16.70
N HIS A 478 20.44 -14.57 16.12
CA HIS A 478 21.65 -14.98 15.41
C HIS A 478 21.99 -14.06 14.23
N GLN A 479 20.97 -13.46 13.60
CA GLN A 479 21.19 -12.51 12.51
C GLN A 479 21.93 -11.25 12.99
N VAL A 480 21.63 -10.81 14.21
CA VAL A 480 22.29 -9.67 14.86
C VAL A 480 23.62 -10.10 15.49
N ASP A 481 23.69 -11.29 16.09
CA ASP A 481 24.91 -11.82 16.69
C ASP A 481 26.05 -11.83 15.68
N ILE A 482 25.81 -12.35 14.47
CA ILE A 482 26.82 -12.41 13.41
C ILE A 482 27.34 -11.02 13.01
N LEU A 483 26.46 -10.00 12.94
CA LEU A 483 26.87 -8.64 12.62
C LEU A 483 27.72 -8.05 13.77
N LEU A 484 27.34 -8.28 15.02
CA LEU A 484 28.08 -7.82 16.19
C LEU A 484 29.45 -8.52 16.29
N ASP A 485 29.50 -9.83 16.05
CA ASP A 485 30.76 -10.59 16.02
C ASP A 485 31.68 -10.06 14.91
N ALA A 486 31.13 -9.70 13.74
CA ALA A 486 31.92 -9.11 12.66
C ALA A 486 32.45 -7.71 12.99
N ILE A 487 31.73 -6.94 13.82
CA ILE A 487 32.21 -5.66 14.37
C ILE A 487 33.36 -5.91 15.35
N ASP A 488 33.20 -6.85 16.28
CA ASP A 488 34.22 -7.19 17.29
C ASP A 488 35.51 -7.74 16.67
N LEU A 489 35.39 -8.52 15.58
CA LEU A 489 36.53 -8.99 14.79
C LEU A 489 37.19 -7.90 13.93
N GLY A 490 36.59 -6.70 13.84
CA GLY A 490 37.09 -5.59 13.04
C GLY A 490 36.95 -5.77 11.53
N VAL A 491 36.11 -6.72 11.10
CA VAL A 491 35.71 -6.94 9.70
C VAL A 491 34.76 -5.82 9.26
N VAL A 492 33.74 -5.57 10.09
CA VAL A 492 32.80 -4.45 9.99
C VAL A 492 33.30 -3.32 10.89
N ARG A 493 33.26 -2.07 10.41
CA ARG A 493 33.82 -0.93 11.13
C ARG A 493 32.86 0.24 11.13
N SER A 494 33.23 1.31 11.85
CA SER A 494 32.51 2.58 11.78
C SER A 494 32.34 3.01 10.33
N ASP A 495 31.15 3.51 10.01
CA ASP A 495 30.68 3.87 8.67
C ASP A 495 30.44 2.72 7.69
N THR A 496 30.54 1.45 8.10
CA THR A 496 30.00 0.34 7.29
C THR A 496 28.47 0.47 7.22
N PHE A 497 27.93 0.53 6.01
CA PHE A 497 26.49 0.45 5.78
C PHE A 497 26.02 -0.99 5.84
N PHE A 498 24.94 -1.27 6.55
CA PHE A 498 24.41 -2.62 6.63
C PHE A 498 22.93 -2.71 6.24
N VAL A 499 22.56 -3.88 5.69
CA VAL A 499 21.19 -4.29 5.43
C VAL A 499 21.02 -5.74 5.90
N ILE A 500 20.17 -5.99 6.89
CA ILE A 500 19.88 -7.35 7.35
C ILE A 500 18.38 -7.61 7.36
N THR A 501 17.96 -8.81 6.98
CA THR A 501 16.58 -9.25 7.14
C THR A 501 16.44 -10.12 8.39
N LEU A 502 15.67 -9.64 9.37
CA LEU A 502 15.25 -10.42 10.52
C LEU A 502 14.06 -11.31 10.12
N LYS A 503 14.22 -12.63 10.23
CA LYS A 503 13.19 -13.62 9.86
C LYS A 503 12.75 -14.43 11.07
N CYS A 504 11.44 -14.67 11.17
CA CYS A 504 10.86 -15.53 12.19
C CYS A 504 10.16 -16.73 11.54
N ASN A 505 10.77 -17.91 11.66
CA ASN A 505 10.35 -19.13 10.97
C ASN A 505 9.45 -20.06 11.83
N LYS A 506 9.13 -19.69 13.07
CA LYS A 506 8.32 -20.52 14.00
C LYS A 506 7.13 -19.74 14.55
N GLY A 507 6.03 -20.46 14.80
CA GLY A 507 4.68 -19.97 15.11
C GLY A 507 4.57 -18.92 16.23
N HIS A 508 4.85 -17.66 15.89
CA HIS A 508 4.71 -16.51 16.76
C HIS A 508 3.68 -15.54 16.18
N SER A 509 2.85 -14.96 17.05
CA SER A 509 1.93 -13.89 16.65
C SER A 509 2.71 -12.67 16.14
N LYS A 510 2.06 -11.84 15.30
CA LYS A 510 2.65 -10.58 14.84
C LYS A 510 3.20 -9.74 16.00
N SER A 511 2.46 -9.63 17.11
CA SER A 511 2.91 -8.88 18.30
C SER A 511 4.15 -9.50 18.96
N SER A 512 4.24 -10.83 18.99
CA SER A 512 5.43 -11.52 19.51
C SER A 512 6.65 -11.30 18.61
N PHE A 513 6.45 -11.36 17.29
CA PHE A 513 7.50 -11.08 16.31
C PHE A 513 7.97 -9.62 16.38
N ASP A 514 7.04 -8.66 16.41
CA ASP A 514 7.36 -7.23 16.49
C ASP A 514 8.12 -6.91 17.80
N ARG A 515 7.82 -7.62 18.91
CA ARG A 515 8.60 -7.52 20.16
C ARG A 515 10.02 -8.05 20.00
N GLN A 516 10.20 -9.23 19.40
CA GLN A 516 11.54 -9.81 19.17
C GLN A 516 12.39 -8.90 18.26
N VAL A 517 11.77 -8.32 17.22
CA VAL A 517 12.42 -7.31 16.39
C VAL A 517 12.85 -6.14 17.26
N ALA A 518 11.97 -5.58 18.10
CA ALA A 518 12.31 -4.45 18.97
C ALA A 518 13.49 -4.75 19.92
N GLU A 519 13.58 -5.97 20.46
CA GLU A 519 14.72 -6.42 21.28
C GLU A 519 16.02 -6.43 20.47
N GLN A 520 16.01 -6.96 19.24
CA GLN A 520 17.18 -6.94 18.37
C GLN A 520 17.59 -5.51 17.97
N ILE A 521 16.63 -4.62 17.75
CA ILE A 521 16.89 -3.22 17.46
C ILE A 521 17.53 -2.51 18.65
N LEU A 522 17.12 -2.80 19.89
CA LEU A 522 17.76 -2.23 21.08
C LEU A 522 19.25 -2.63 21.18
N ARG A 523 19.61 -3.85 20.78
CA ARG A 523 21.00 -4.31 20.75
C ARG A 523 21.85 -3.55 19.73
N LEU A 524 21.28 -3.23 18.57
CA LEU A 524 21.99 -2.47 17.53
C LEU A 524 22.12 -0.99 17.86
N LYS A 525 21.19 -0.40 18.61
CA LYS A 525 21.15 1.05 18.86
C LYS A 525 22.41 1.63 19.50
N SER A 526 23.15 0.86 20.30
CA SER A 526 24.36 1.35 20.96
C SER A 526 25.57 1.48 20.03
N CYS A 527 25.55 0.80 18.87
CA CYS A 527 26.68 0.73 17.95
C CYS A 527 26.29 1.07 16.51
N THR A 528 25.13 1.70 16.30
CA THR A 528 24.64 2.07 14.96
C THR A 528 24.03 3.47 14.95
N ARG A 529 24.01 4.07 13.76
CA ARG A 529 23.36 5.35 13.46
C ARG A 529 22.44 5.22 12.25
N ASP A 530 21.54 6.19 12.10
CA ASP A 530 20.61 6.28 10.96
C ASP A 530 19.76 5.02 10.75
N LEU A 531 19.43 4.34 11.86
CA LEU A 531 18.74 3.06 11.83
C LEU A 531 17.32 3.20 11.25
N LEU A 532 17.01 2.35 10.28
CA LEU A 532 15.70 2.19 9.66
C LEU A 532 15.24 0.74 9.79
N VAL A 533 14.02 0.56 10.28
CA VAL A 533 13.35 -0.74 10.32
C VAL A 533 12.14 -0.66 9.42
N ILE A 534 12.08 -1.53 8.42
CA ILE A 534 11.02 -1.51 7.43
C ILE A 534 10.51 -2.93 7.17
N HIS A 535 9.24 -3.01 6.78
CA HIS A 535 8.67 -4.21 6.20
C HIS A 535 8.63 -3.96 4.69
N LEU A 536 9.41 -4.69 3.91
CA LEU A 536 9.50 -4.57 2.43
C LEU A 536 8.31 -5.25 1.73
N LEU A 537 7.91 -4.81 0.54
CA LEU A 537 6.83 -5.44 -0.24
C LEU A 537 7.10 -6.92 -0.52
N SER A 538 8.37 -7.31 -0.71
CA SER A 538 8.78 -8.70 -0.86
C SER A 538 9.00 -9.45 0.47
N ASN A 539 8.85 -8.80 1.63
CA ASN A 539 8.91 -9.48 2.92
C ASN A 539 7.61 -10.25 3.21
N ARG A 540 7.78 -11.40 3.88
CA ARG A 540 6.65 -12.11 4.50
C ARG A 540 6.27 -11.43 5.82
N SER A 541 5.08 -11.76 6.34
CA SER A 541 4.56 -11.20 7.60
C SER A 541 5.52 -11.32 8.79
N GLY A 542 6.32 -12.40 8.84
CA GLY A 542 7.36 -12.69 9.82
C GLY A 542 8.76 -12.22 9.42
N GLU A 543 8.89 -11.21 8.55
CA GLU A 543 10.18 -10.63 8.16
C GLU A 543 10.19 -9.11 8.36
N ARG A 544 11.32 -8.57 8.81
CA ARG A 544 11.61 -7.12 8.80
C ARG A 544 13.02 -6.91 8.29
N THR A 545 13.22 -5.89 7.47
CA THR A 545 14.55 -5.47 7.03
C THR A 545 15.02 -4.30 7.88
N VAL A 546 16.25 -4.39 8.36
CA VAL A 546 16.91 -3.40 9.23
C VAL A 546 18.13 -2.89 8.49
N MET A 547 18.28 -1.57 8.47
CA MET A 547 19.36 -0.91 7.75
C MET A 547 19.91 0.25 8.57
N GLY A 548 21.18 0.58 8.38
CA GLY A 548 21.81 1.72 9.04
C GLY A 548 23.30 1.74 8.77
N TYR A 549 24.02 2.57 9.52
CA TYR A 549 25.47 2.56 9.56
C TYR A 549 25.95 2.06 10.92
N VAL A 550 27.06 1.33 10.94
CA VAL A 550 27.80 1.07 12.18
C VAL A 550 28.46 2.37 12.64
N GLY A 551 28.36 2.63 13.95
CA GLY A 551 28.71 3.90 14.60
C GLY A 551 30.18 4.09 14.92
#